data_AF-A0A7Y5KHG2-F1
#
_entry.id   AF-A0A7Y5KHG2-F1
#
_cell.length_a   1.000
_cell.length_b   1.000
_cell.length_c   1.000
_cell.angle_alpha   90.00
_cell.angle_beta   90.00
_cell.angle_gamma   90.00
#
_symmetry.space_group_name_H-M   'P 1'
#
loop_
_entity.id
_entity.type
_entity.pdbx_description
1 polymer ?
#
loop_
_entity_poly.entity_id
_entity_poly.type
_entity_poly.pdbx_seq_one_letter_code
_entity_poly.pdbx_strand_id
1 'polypeptide(L)'
;DVRHVRQVARSPDPRGDDKALAAYLWVRPHAAGPHPVLGRSPRLAASRAGRLAAAVLVGGGALAVVGGVLHPHAEAPNSHAPVFAEYAQSTDWVWVHDLQLLSAAVVAAGFLVVSGVLTRAGASATVVRLGNGSAAATVSLIGVNMAVDGVALKGAVDAWAAAGGDDKAARFAAAEAIRRLEWGVNSFFTVLLGVTVLLFATALLQCPRVATVLFVVMARGLPALDRVGQALAGL
;
A
#
# COMPACT_ATOMS: atom_id res chain seq x y z
N ASP A 1 19.56 76.13 52.28
CA ASP A 1 19.54 75.64 53.66
C ASP A 1 18.50 74.54 53.80
N VAL A 2 18.95 73.42 54.35
CA VAL A 2 18.36 72.12 54.70
C VAL A 2 16.84 71.95 54.61
N ARG A 3 16.37 70.93 53.87
CA ARG A 3 15.36 69.95 54.36
C ARG A 3 15.59 68.55 53.77
N HIS A 4 15.97 67.63 54.67
CA HIS A 4 15.97 66.19 54.51
C HIS A 4 14.57 65.62 54.29
N VAL A 5 14.45 64.65 53.38
CA VAL A 5 13.49 63.54 53.54
C VAL A 5 14.24 62.23 53.31
N ARG A 6 14.56 61.55 54.42
CA ARG A 6 14.81 60.11 54.44
C ARG A 6 13.45 59.43 54.33
N GLN A 7 13.28 58.53 53.36
CA GLN A 7 12.23 57.52 53.43
C GLN A 7 12.86 56.13 53.38
N VAL A 8 12.45 55.36 54.37
CA VAL A 8 12.91 54.06 54.83
C VAL A 8 12.78 53.00 53.73
N ALA A 9 13.90 52.36 53.37
CA ALA A 9 13.89 51.10 52.65
C ALA A 9 13.50 49.97 53.62
N ARG A 10 12.27 49.44 53.50
CA ARG A 10 11.91 48.15 54.08
C ARG A 10 12.39 47.06 53.12
N SER A 11 13.18 46.11 53.63
CA SER A 11 13.57 44.89 52.93
C SER A 11 12.35 43.99 52.71
N PRO A 12 12.09 43.49 51.49
CA PRO A 12 11.13 42.42 51.28
C PRO A 12 11.70 41.08 51.80
N ASP A 13 10.86 40.36 52.53
CA ASP A 13 11.03 38.98 52.99
C ASP A 13 11.26 38.02 51.79
N PRO A 14 12.28 37.15 51.79
CA PRO A 14 12.59 36.25 50.67
C PRO A 14 11.78 34.94 50.65
N ARG A 15 10.60 34.86 51.29
CA ARG A 15 9.84 33.59 51.41
C ARG A 15 8.35 33.67 51.08
N GLY A 16 8.01 34.34 50.00
CA GLY A 16 6.69 34.20 49.38
C GLY A 16 6.78 34.70 47.96
N ASP A 17 6.65 33.78 46.99
CA ASP A 17 6.19 34.02 45.60
C ASP A 17 6.81 33.05 44.56
N ASP A 18 7.44 31.95 44.99
CA ASP A 18 7.91 30.89 44.08
C ASP A 18 6.79 30.24 43.24
N LYS A 19 5.53 30.36 43.67
CA LYS A 19 4.37 29.86 42.91
C LYS A 19 3.93 30.81 41.79
N ALA A 20 4.16 32.11 41.93
CA ALA A 20 3.82 33.10 40.90
C ALA A 20 4.89 33.16 39.80
N LEU A 21 6.17 33.01 40.15
CA LEU A 21 7.26 32.91 39.18
C LEU A 21 7.21 31.58 38.39
N ALA A 22 6.80 30.47 39.02
CA ALA A 22 6.55 29.21 38.35
C ALA A 22 5.35 29.28 37.36
N ALA A 23 4.34 30.08 37.66
CA ALA A 23 3.22 30.32 36.75
C ALA A 23 3.57 31.28 35.60
N TYR A 24 4.45 32.27 35.83
CA TYR A 24 4.91 33.20 34.80
C TYR A 24 5.84 32.52 33.78
N LEU A 25 6.67 31.56 34.22
CA LEU A 25 7.54 30.78 33.34
C LEU A 25 6.80 29.68 32.54
N TRP A 26 5.51 29.45 32.81
CA TRP A 26 4.68 28.49 32.09
C TRP A 26 3.94 29.07 30.86
N VAL A 27 3.96 30.41 30.68
CA VAL A 27 3.14 31.10 29.65
C VAL A 27 3.98 31.82 28.58
N ARG A 28 5.29 31.55 28.48
CA ARG A 28 6.06 31.97 27.30
C ARG A 28 6.90 30.84 26.68
N PRO A 29 6.93 30.80 25.33
CA PRO A 29 7.31 29.64 24.57
C PRO A 29 8.82 29.44 24.69
N HIS A 30 9.24 28.23 25.07
CA HIS A 30 10.58 27.78 24.71
C HIS A 30 10.60 27.57 23.20
N ALA A 31 10.78 28.67 22.48
CA ALA A 31 11.42 28.70 21.18
C ALA A 31 12.88 28.25 21.39
N ALA A 32 13.07 26.96 21.64
CA ALA A 32 14.17 26.28 20.98
C ALA A 32 13.83 26.40 19.51
N GLY A 33 14.42 27.40 18.84
CA GLY A 33 14.23 27.57 17.41
C GLY A 33 14.49 26.21 16.78
N PRO A 34 13.54 25.61 16.05
CA PRO A 34 13.92 24.51 15.19
C PRO A 34 14.97 25.11 14.28
N HIS A 35 16.22 24.63 14.37
CA HIS A 35 17.07 24.74 13.21
C HIS A 35 16.21 24.24 12.05
N PRO A 36 15.88 25.09 11.05
CA PRO A 36 15.21 24.58 9.89
C PRO A 36 16.16 23.51 9.37
N VAL A 37 15.74 22.24 9.43
CA VAL A 37 16.40 21.19 8.67
C VAL A 37 16.16 21.58 7.22
N LEU A 38 17.05 22.45 6.73
CA LEU A 38 17.04 22.99 5.39
C LEU A 38 17.28 21.80 4.45
N GLY A 39 16.20 21.30 3.86
CA GLY A 39 16.17 21.00 2.44
C GLY A 39 16.79 19.69 1.95
N ARG A 40 16.63 18.55 2.64
CA ARG A 40 17.03 17.23 2.08
C ARG A 40 15.95 16.45 1.31
N SER A 41 14.74 16.98 1.17
CA SER A 41 13.59 16.22 0.64
C SER A 41 13.53 16.01 -0.89
N PRO A 42 13.84 17.00 -1.76
CA PRO A 42 13.66 16.85 -3.21
C PRO A 42 14.66 15.87 -3.85
N ARG A 43 15.92 15.88 -3.37
CA ARG A 43 16.99 15.01 -3.87
C ARG A 43 16.76 13.53 -3.56
N LEU A 44 16.01 13.22 -2.49
CA LEU A 44 15.72 11.83 -2.09
C LEU A 44 14.63 11.18 -2.96
N ALA A 45 13.60 11.91 -3.37
CA ALA A 45 12.59 11.40 -4.30
C ALA A 45 13.11 11.34 -5.75
N ALA A 46 13.94 12.32 -6.15
CA ALA A 46 14.70 12.28 -7.41
C ALA A 46 15.97 11.40 -7.33
N SER A 47 16.18 10.67 -6.23
CA SER A 47 17.30 9.75 -6.11
C SER A 47 17.07 8.48 -6.93
N ARG A 48 18.12 7.66 -7.09
CA ARG A 48 18.00 6.32 -7.68
C ARG A 48 16.92 5.49 -6.99
N ALA A 49 16.76 5.61 -5.67
CA ALA A 49 15.77 4.86 -4.91
C ALA A 49 14.33 5.30 -5.20
N GLY A 50 14.08 6.60 -5.36
CA GLY A 50 12.74 7.10 -5.70
C GLY A 50 12.32 6.74 -7.13
N ARG A 51 13.26 6.79 -8.09
CA ARG A 51 13.01 6.27 -9.45
C ARG A 51 12.78 4.76 -9.48
N LEU A 52 13.57 4.01 -8.71
CA LEU A 52 13.39 2.55 -8.58
C LEU A 52 12.02 2.22 -8.00
N ALA A 53 11.60 2.89 -6.92
CA ALA A 53 10.27 2.72 -6.34
C ALA A 53 9.16 2.95 -7.37
N ALA A 54 9.22 4.06 -8.11
CA ALA A 54 8.23 4.36 -9.13
C ALA A 54 8.24 3.32 -10.25
N ALA A 55 9.42 2.93 -10.78
CA ALA A 55 9.54 1.94 -11.84
C ALA A 55 9.01 0.56 -11.40
N VAL A 56 9.30 0.14 -10.17
CA VAL A 56 8.85 -1.14 -9.61
C VAL A 56 7.33 -1.13 -9.37
N LEU A 57 6.78 -0.07 -8.80
CA LEU A 57 5.32 0.04 -8.59
C LEU A 57 4.55 0.09 -9.91
N VAL A 58 5.02 0.90 -10.87
CA VAL A 58 4.42 1.02 -12.21
C VAL A 58 4.56 -0.30 -12.97
N GLY A 59 5.74 -0.93 -12.93
CA GLY A 59 6.00 -2.22 -13.58
C GLY A 59 5.15 -3.34 -13.00
N GLY A 60 5.05 -3.44 -11.67
CA GLY A 60 4.15 -4.39 -11.01
C GLY A 60 2.69 -4.14 -11.39
N GLY A 61 2.22 -2.88 -11.34
CA GLY A 61 0.88 -2.53 -11.81
C GLY A 61 0.62 -2.91 -13.26
N ALA A 62 1.59 -2.72 -14.15
CA ALA A 62 1.50 -3.15 -15.55
C ALA A 62 1.34 -4.67 -15.67
N LEU A 63 2.14 -5.44 -14.93
CA LEU A 63 2.02 -6.91 -14.88
C LEU A 63 0.66 -7.35 -14.36
N ALA A 64 0.08 -6.64 -13.38
CA ALA A 64 -1.28 -6.91 -12.90
C ALA A 64 -2.33 -6.71 -14.00
N VAL A 65 -2.22 -5.63 -14.78
CA VAL A 65 -3.12 -5.36 -15.91
C VAL A 65 -2.98 -6.44 -16.98
N VAL A 66 -1.75 -6.80 -17.35
CA VAL A 66 -1.50 -7.89 -18.32
C VAL A 66 -2.09 -9.20 -17.83
N GLY A 67 -1.84 -9.59 -16.58
CA GLY A 67 -2.41 -10.79 -15.98
C GLY A 67 -3.94 -10.77 -15.92
N GLY A 68 -4.55 -9.61 -15.70
CA GLY A 68 -6.01 -9.45 -15.74
C GLY A 68 -6.61 -9.61 -17.14
N VAL A 69 -5.94 -9.08 -18.17
CA VAL A 69 -6.38 -9.21 -19.57
C VAL A 69 -6.25 -10.65 -20.07
N LEU A 70 -5.18 -11.35 -19.66
CA LEU A 70 -4.94 -12.75 -20.04
C LEU A 70 -5.81 -13.75 -19.26
N HIS A 71 -6.39 -13.34 -18.13
CA HIS A 71 -7.26 -14.21 -17.35
C HIS A 71 -8.57 -14.45 -18.10
N PRO A 72 -9.09 -15.70 -18.16
CA PRO A 72 -10.39 -15.98 -18.77
C PRO A 72 -11.49 -15.13 -18.12
N HIS A 73 -12.30 -14.46 -18.95
CA HIS A 73 -13.29 -13.47 -18.53
C HIS A 73 -14.48 -13.35 -19.50
N ALA A 74 -14.66 -14.31 -20.41
CA ALA A 74 -15.76 -14.27 -21.37
C ALA A 74 -17.10 -14.51 -20.68
N GLU A 75 -17.14 -15.42 -19.71
CA GLU A 75 -18.33 -15.74 -18.94
C GLU A 75 -18.46 -14.87 -17.67
N ALA A 76 -19.70 -14.64 -17.26
CA ALA A 76 -19.96 -13.92 -16.01
C ALA A 76 -19.40 -14.71 -14.81
N PRO A 77 -18.58 -14.09 -13.93
CA PRO A 77 -17.89 -14.81 -12.83
C PRO A 77 -18.80 -15.57 -11.85
N ASN A 78 -20.08 -15.15 -11.74
CA ASN A 78 -21.08 -15.78 -10.86
C ASN A 78 -21.95 -16.83 -11.57
N SER A 79 -21.77 -17.02 -12.87
CA SER A 79 -22.39 -18.10 -13.62
C SER A 79 -21.47 -19.31 -13.58
N HIS A 80 -21.51 -20.06 -12.47
CA HIS A 80 -20.48 -21.07 -12.15
C HIS A 80 -20.34 -22.18 -13.21
N ALA A 81 -21.42 -22.71 -13.76
CA ALA A 81 -21.33 -23.75 -14.79
C ALA A 81 -20.61 -23.29 -16.07
N PRO A 82 -21.01 -22.19 -16.74
CA PRO A 82 -20.30 -21.73 -17.92
C PRO A 82 -18.87 -21.27 -17.60
N VAL A 83 -18.64 -20.54 -16.50
CA VAL A 83 -17.30 -20.07 -16.16
C VAL A 83 -16.33 -21.23 -15.84
N PHE A 84 -16.80 -22.29 -15.18
CA PHE A 84 -15.96 -23.47 -14.94
C PHE A 84 -15.64 -24.22 -16.24
N ALA A 85 -16.54 -24.20 -17.23
CA ALA A 85 -16.25 -24.79 -18.53
C ALA A 85 -15.18 -23.98 -19.28
N GLU A 86 -15.22 -22.64 -19.20
CA GLU A 86 -14.17 -21.75 -19.70
C GLU A 86 -12.83 -22.04 -19.02
N TYR A 87 -12.81 -22.16 -17.68
CA TYR A 87 -11.60 -22.43 -16.91
C TYR A 87 -11.00 -23.81 -17.25
N ALA A 88 -11.84 -24.83 -17.44
CA ALA A 88 -11.39 -26.17 -17.81
C ALA A 88 -10.72 -26.20 -19.19
N GLN A 89 -11.13 -25.31 -20.11
CA GLN A 89 -10.54 -25.18 -21.44
C GLN A 89 -9.27 -24.32 -21.46
N SER A 90 -8.97 -23.57 -20.40
CA SER A 90 -7.79 -22.73 -20.31
C SER A 90 -6.51 -23.56 -20.13
N THR A 91 -5.60 -23.45 -21.10
CA THR A 91 -4.25 -24.07 -21.04
C THR A 91 -3.26 -23.25 -20.24
N ASP A 92 -3.49 -21.94 -20.13
CA ASP A 92 -2.53 -20.99 -19.59
C ASP A 92 -2.87 -20.57 -18.15
N TRP A 93 -3.93 -21.15 -17.59
CA TRP A 93 -4.49 -20.82 -16.27
C TRP A 93 -3.42 -20.63 -15.20
N VAL A 94 -2.57 -21.64 -15.00
CA VAL A 94 -1.54 -21.63 -13.93
C VAL A 94 -0.53 -20.50 -14.17
N TRP A 95 -0.09 -20.32 -15.42
CA TRP A 95 0.89 -19.29 -15.77
C TRP A 95 0.35 -17.88 -15.58
N VAL A 96 -0.93 -17.64 -15.88
CA VAL A 96 -1.58 -16.35 -15.61
C VAL A 96 -1.61 -16.05 -14.11
N HIS A 97 -1.86 -17.05 -13.27
CA HIS A 97 -1.84 -16.89 -11.82
C HIS A 97 -0.41 -16.70 -11.27
N ASP A 98 0.59 -17.38 -11.82
CA ASP A 98 2.01 -17.12 -11.48
C ASP A 98 2.42 -15.68 -11.85
N LEU A 99 1.94 -15.16 -12.98
CA LEU A 99 2.14 -13.77 -13.37
C LEU A 99 1.47 -12.79 -12.38
N GLN A 100 0.25 -13.10 -11.93
CA GLN A 100 -0.44 -12.31 -10.90
C GLN A 100 0.29 -12.34 -9.56
N LEU A 101 0.85 -13.50 -9.16
CA LEU A 101 1.70 -13.61 -7.96
C LEU A 101 2.96 -12.75 -8.08
N LEU A 102 3.67 -12.89 -9.20
CA LEU A 102 4.89 -12.13 -9.48
C LEU A 102 4.60 -10.63 -9.45
N SER A 103 3.52 -10.21 -10.11
CA SER A 103 3.04 -8.83 -10.09
C SER A 103 2.89 -8.30 -8.67
N ALA A 104 2.18 -9.02 -7.80
CA ALA A 104 1.96 -8.59 -6.43
C ALA A 104 3.26 -8.53 -5.60
N ALA A 105 4.17 -9.49 -5.80
CA ALA A 105 5.49 -9.49 -5.17
C ALA A 105 6.31 -8.25 -5.60
N VAL A 106 6.28 -7.91 -6.89
CA VAL A 106 6.93 -6.71 -7.43
C VAL A 106 6.31 -5.44 -6.83
N VAL A 107 4.98 -5.33 -6.76
CA VAL A 107 4.30 -4.19 -6.13
C VAL A 107 4.71 -4.03 -4.66
N ALA A 108 4.76 -5.12 -3.89
CA ALA A 108 5.20 -5.05 -2.50
C ALA A 108 6.67 -4.67 -2.33
N ALA A 109 7.55 -5.17 -3.20
CA ALA A 109 8.93 -4.69 -3.24
C ALA A 109 8.97 -3.17 -3.49
N GLY A 110 8.11 -2.65 -4.37
CA GLY A 110 7.92 -1.22 -4.60
C GLY A 110 7.55 -0.46 -3.32
N PHE A 111 6.57 -0.96 -2.57
CA PHE A 111 6.19 -0.39 -1.26
C PHE A 111 7.34 -0.40 -0.25
N LEU A 112 8.13 -1.48 -0.19
CA LEU A 112 9.30 -1.54 0.69
C LEU A 112 10.37 -0.52 0.30
N VAL A 113 10.61 -0.29 -0.99
CA VAL A 113 11.52 0.78 -1.45
C VAL A 113 10.97 2.16 -1.09
N VAL A 114 9.67 2.40 -1.28
CA VAL A 114 8.99 3.65 -0.85
C VAL A 114 9.14 3.85 0.66
N SER A 115 8.98 2.79 1.46
CA SER A 115 9.11 2.83 2.92
C SER A 115 10.47 3.43 3.34
N GLY A 116 11.57 2.96 2.71
CA GLY A 116 12.91 3.46 2.98
C GLY A 116 13.09 4.92 2.55
N VAL A 117 12.47 5.36 1.45
CA VAL A 117 12.48 6.77 1.02
C VAL A 117 11.74 7.64 2.03
N LEU A 118 10.56 7.21 2.49
CA LEU A 118 9.72 7.93 3.44
C LEU A 118 10.37 8.04 4.82
N THR A 119 10.94 6.96 5.34
CA THR A 119 11.68 6.98 6.61
C THR A 119 12.84 7.97 6.55
N ARG A 120 13.63 7.98 5.46
CA ARG A 120 14.72 8.96 5.28
C ARG A 120 14.23 10.39 5.10
N ALA A 121 13.01 10.58 4.62
CA ALA A 121 12.38 11.88 4.46
C ALA A 121 11.72 12.41 5.74
N GLY A 122 11.67 11.60 6.82
CA GLY A 122 11.13 11.99 8.12
C GLY A 122 9.67 11.59 8.37
N ALA A 123 9.10 10.68 7.58
CA ALA A 123 7.77 10.15 7.85
C ALA A 123 7.72 9.36 9.17
N SER A 124 6.55 9.30 9.79
CA SER A 124 6.31 8.57 11.04
C SER A 124 6.72 7.11 10.92
N ALA A 125 7.66 6.68 11.77
CA ALA A 125 8.15 5.30 11.79
C ALA A 125 7.03 4.28 12.09
N THR A 126 6.02 4.66 12.87
CA THR A 126 4.87 3.79 13.16
C THR A 126 4.00 3.59 11.92
N VAL A 127 3.65 4.67 11.21
CA VAL A 127 2.85 4.58 9.98
C VAL A 127 3.57 3.75 8.92
N VAL A 128 4.87 3.97 8.74
CA VAL A 128 5.68 3.19 7.79
C VAL A 128 5.74 1.71 8.16
N ARG A 129 5.91 1.38 9.45
CA ARG A 129 5.93 -0.02 9.91
C ARG A 129 4.58 -0.71 9.72
N LEU A 130 3.49 -0.04 10.02
CA LEU A 130 2.13 -0.55 9.76
C LEU A 130 1.92 -0.75 8.26
N GLY A 131 2.36 0.19 7.41
CA GLY A 131 2.31 0.06 5.96
C GLY A 131 3.07 -1.16 5.45
N ASN A 132 4.29 -1.39 5.95
CA ASN A 132 5.09 -2.57 5.61
C ASN A 132 4.42 -3.88 6.06
N GLY A 133 3.89 -3.93 7.28
CA GLY A 133 3.17 -5.09 7.79
C GLY A 133 1.90 -5.39 6.97
N SER A 134 1.15 -4.35 6.62
CA SER A 134 -0.03 -4.45 5.75
C SER A 134 0.35 -4.95 4.35
N ALA A 135 1.42 -4.41 3.74
CA ALA A 135 1.90 -4.86 2.43
C ALA A 135 2.32 -6.34 2.44
N ALA A 136 2.99 -6.80 3.50
CA ALA A 136 3.37 -8.21 3.67
C ALA A 136 2.14 -9.12 3.83
N ALA A 137 1.12 -8.67 4.58
CA ALA A 137 -0.14 -9.40 4.71
C ALA A 137 -0.90 -9.45 3.36
N THR A 138 -0.92 -8.36 2.60
CA THR A 138 -1.50 -8.30 1.25
C THR A 138 -0.84 -9.31 0.31
N VAL A 139 0.50 -9.39 0.27
CA VAL A 139 1.20 -10.39 -0.57
C VAL A 139 1.01 -11.81 -0.07
N SER A 140 0.89 -12.01 1.24
CA SER A 140 0.55 -13.35 1.76
C SER A 140 -0.83 -13.79 1.27
N LEU A 141 -1.83 -12.90 1.31
CA LEU A 141 -3.19 -13.23 0.88
C LEU A 141 -3.30 -13.48 -0.61
N ILE A 142 -2.62 -12.71 -1.47
CA ILE A 142 -2.62 -13.03 -2.90
C ILE A 142 -1.89 -14.34 -3.16
N GLY A 143 -0.81 -14.66 -2.43
CA GLY A 143 -0.16 -15.98 -2.50
C GLY A 143 -1.10 -17.12 -2.17
N VAL A 144 -1.91 -16.97 -1.12
CA VAL A 144 -2.99 -17.93 -0.80
C VAL A 144 -4.03 -17.96 -1.93
N ASN A 145 -4.44 -16.81 -2.46
CA ASN A 145 -5.40 -16.77 -3.56
C ASN A 145 -4.89 -17.49 -4.81
N MET A 146 -3.60 -17.39 -5.13
CA MET A 146 -3.02 -18.09 -6.28
C MET A 146 -2.96 -19.61 -6.07
N ALA A 147 -2.77 -20.07 -4.82
CA ALA A 147 -2.90 -21.49 -4.51
C ALA A 147 -4.35 -21.98 -4.60
N VAL A 148 -5.31 -21.16 -4.18
CA VAL A 148 -6.74 -21.49 -4.21
C VAL A 148 -7.31 -21.42 -5.63
N ASP A 149 -7.12 -20.30 -6.34
CA ASP A 149 -7.65 -20.05 -7.69
C ASP A 149 -6.77 -20.71 -8.75
N GLY A 150 -5.47 -20.38 -8.75
CA GLY A 150 -4.51 -20.81 -9.76
C GLY A 150 -4.25 -22.31 -9.77
N VAL A 151 -4.41 -23.00 -8.64
CA VAL A 151 -4.08 -24.43 -8.53
C VAL A 151 -5.27 -25.27 -8.11
N ALA A 152 -5.87 -25.01 -6.94
CA ALA A 152 -6.92 -25.87 -6.40
C ALA A 152 -8.21 -25.80 -7.22
N LEU A 153 -8.64 -24.59 -7.60
CA LEU A 153 -9.84 -24.41 -8.42
C LEU A 153 -9.65 -25.04 -9.80
N LYS A 154 -8.49 -24.85 -10.44
CA LYS A 154 -8.18 -25.49 -11.73
C LYS A 154 -8.35 -27.00 -11.68
N GLY A 155 -7.74 -27.64 -10.67
CA GLY A 155 -7.86 -29.08 -10.48
C GLY A 155 -9.31 -29.52 -10.26
N ALA A 156 -10.10 -28.74 -9.51
CA ALA A 156 -11.49 -29.05 -9.25
C ALA A 156 -12.39 -28.90 -10.50
N VAL A 157 -12.19 -27.84 -11.29
CA VAL A 157 -12.97 -27.63 -12.53
C VAL A 157 -12.60 -28.65 -13.60
N ASP A 158 -11.33 -29.05 -13.71
CA ASP A 158 -10.89 -30.10 -14.63
C ASP A 158 -11.48 -31.46 -14.25
N ALA A 159 -11.45 -31.79 -12.95
CA ALA A 159 -12.05 -33.02 -12.43
C ALA A 159 -13.58 -33.03 -12.63
N TRP A 160 -14.24 -31.89 -12.47
CA TRP A 160 -15.65 -31.73 -12.79
C TRP A 160 -15.90 -31.90 -14.29
N ALA A 161 -15.14 -31.23 -15.16
CA ALA A 161 -15.30 -31.28 -16.61
C ALA A 161 -15.16 -32.72 -17.14
N ALA A 162 -14.19 -33.49 -16.63
CA ALA A 162 -13.95 -34.88 -16.99
C ALA A 162 -14.97 -35.88 -16.41
N ALA A 163 -15.75 -35.50 -15.40
CA ALA A 163 -16.76 -36.39 -14.83
C ALA A 163 -17.97 -36.59 -15.74
N GLY A 164 -18.61 -37.75 -15.59
CA GLY A 164 -19.93 -38.08 -16.13
C GLY A 164 -20.75 -38.81 -15.06
N GLY A 165 -22.03 -39.06 -15.36
CA GLY A 165 -22.94 -39.77 -14.45
C GLY A 165 -23.10 -39.10 -13.09
N ASP A 166 -23.25 -39.92 -12.05
CA ASP A 166 -23.63 -39.48 -10.70
C ASP A 166 -22.55 -38.60 -10.00
N ASP A 167 -21.28 -38.73 -10.42
CA ASP A 167 -20.16 -37.95 -9.87
C ASP A 167 -20.18 -36.46 -10.27
N LYS A 168 -20.87 -36.10 -11.35
CA LYS A 168 -20.79 -34.75 -11.94
C LYS A 168 -21.26 -33.67 -10.97
N ALA A 169 -22.39 -33.92 -10.29
CA ALA A 169 -22.98 -32.97 -9.36
C ALA A 169 -22.10 -32.74 -8.12
N ALA A 170 -21.52 -33.81 -7.57
CA ALA A 170 -20.62 -33.72 -6.41
C ALA A 170 -19.33 -32.95 -6.73
N ARG A 171 -18.72 -33.19 -7.89
CA ARG A 171 -17.52 -32.45 -8.31
C ARG A 171 -17.81 -30.99 -8.63
N PHE A 172 -18.98 -30.69 -9.17
CA PHE A 172 -19.43 -29.31 -9.35
C PHE A 172 -19.50 -28.57 -8.01
N ALA A 173 -20.16 -29.16 -7.01
CA ALA A 173 -20.27 -28.57 -5.68
C ALA A 173 -18.90 -28.35 -5.01
N ALA A 174 -17.94 -29.26 -5.22
CA ALA A 174 -16.56 -29.09 -4.75
C ALA A 174 -15.86 -27.89 -5.42
N ALA A 175 -15.99 -27.73 -6.74
CA ALA A 175 -15.46 -26.57 -7.47
C ALA A 175 -16.11 -25.25 -7.00
N GLU A 176 -17.43 -25.24 -6.77
CA GLU A 176 -18.13 -24.07 -6.21
C GLU A 176 -17.63 -23.70 -4.81
N ALA A 177 -17.37 -24.68 -3.95
CA ALA A 177 -16.85 -24.42 -2.61
C ALA A 177 -15.47 -23.75 -2.67
N ILE A 178 -14.59 -24.21 -3.55
CA ILE A 178 -13.27 -23.60 -3.76
C ILE A 178 -13.42 -22.20 -4.37
N ARG A 179 -14.32 -22.01 -5.34
CA ARG A 179 -14.58 -20.67 -5.91
C ARG A 179 -15.08 -19.67 -4.86
N ARG A 180 -15.94 -20.10 -3.94
CA ARG A 180 -16.40 -19.24 -2.83
C ARG A 180 -15.26 -18.91 -1.87
N LEU A 181 -14.36 -19.87 -1.61
CA LEU A 181 -13.17 -19.63 -0.81
C LEU A 181 -12.26 -18.59 -1.46
N GLU A 182 -12.03 -18.69 -2.77
CA GLU A 182 -11.30 -17.70 -3.58
C GLU A 182 -11.90 -16.30 -3.39
N TRP A 183 -13.21 -16.14 -3.62
CA TRP A 183 -13.88 -14.84 -3.41
C TRP A 183 -13.68 -14.28 -2.01
N GLY A 184 -13.70 -15.14 -0.98
CA GLY A 184 -13.42 -14.76 0.40
C GLY A 184 -12.00 -14.24 0.60
N VAL A 185 -11.00 -15.00 0.13
CA VAL A 185 -9.58 -14.62 0.20
C VAL A 185 -9.31 -13.34 -0.57
N ASN A 186 -9.82 -13.24 -1.81
CA ASN A 186 -9.66 -12.07 -2.67
C ASN A 186 -10.31 -10.80 -2.07
N SER A 187 -11.44 -10.95 -1.35
CA SER A 187 -12.06 -9.84 -0.61
C SER A 187 -11.15 -9.31 0.50
N PHE A 188 -10.55 -10.20 1.30
CA PHE A 188 -9.59 -9.79 2.34
C PHE A 188 -8.32 -9.17 1.74
N PHE A 189 -7.84 -9.73 0.62
CA PHE A 189 -6.71 -9.16 -0.13
C PHE A 189 -7.01 -7.72 -0.56
N THR A 190 -8.17 -7.47 -1.16
CA THR A 190 -8.59 -6.15 -1.65
C THR A 190 -8.68 -5.14 -0.52
N VAL A 191 -9.28 -5.52 0.62
CA VAL A 191 -9.38 -4.65 1.80
C VAL A 191 -7.98 -4.31 2.33
N LEU A 192 -7.10 -5.30 2.50
CA LEU A 192 -5.75 -5.05 3.01
C LEU A 192 -4.86 -4.29 2.01
N LEU A 193 -5.04 -4.49 0.71
CA LEU A 193 -4.38 -3.65 -0.31
C LEU A 193 -4.81 -2.19 -0.15
N GLY A 194 -6.10 -1.93 0.04
CA GLY A 194 -6.62 -0.59 0.33
C GLY A 194 -6.00 0.02 1.59
N VAL A 195 -5.94 -0.74 2.69
CA VAL A 195 -5.28 -0.31 3.93
C VAL A 195 -3.80 0.00 3.71
N THR A 196 -3.09 -0.85 2.96
CA THR A 196 -1.68 -0.63 2.59
C THR A 196 -1.51 0.70 1.87
N VAL A 197 -2.31 0.94 0.82
CA VAL A 197 -2.28 2.19 0.05
C VAL A 197 -2.56 3.40 0.95
N LEU A 198 -3.56 3.33 1.83
CA LEU A 198 -3.91 4.42 2.75
C LEU A 198 -2.81 4.73 3.76
N LEU A 199 -2.13 3.72 4.30
CA LEU A 199 -1.01 3.90 5.22
C LEU A 199 0.19 4.57 4.53
N PHE A 200 0.53 4.13 3.31
CA PHE A 200 1.60 4.75 2.53
C PHE A 200 1.22 6.16 2.05
N ALA A 201 -0.04 6.41 1.70
CA ALA A 201 -0.55 7.74 1.39
C ALA A 201 -0.44 8.67 2.61
N THR A 202 -0.81 8.19 3.80
CA THR A 202 -0.67 8.95 5.06
C THR A 202 0.79 9.32 5.33
N ALA A 203 1.72 8.38 5.13
CA ALA A 203 3.15 8.67 5.25
C ALA A 203 3.67 9.63 4.17
N LEU A 204 3.14 9.58 2.95
CA LEU A 204 3.47 10.53 1.87
C LEU A 204 2.97 11.95 2.19
N LEU A 205 1.79 12.11 2.79
CA LEU A 205 1.24 13.41 3.19
C LEU A 205 2.11 14.11 4.26
N GLN A 206 2.82 13.34 5.09
CA GLN A 206 3.82 13.87 6.03
C GLN A 206 5.09 14.37 5.33
N CYS A 207 5.26 14.01 4.05
CA CYS A 207 6.42 14.32 3.21
C CYS A 207 5.98 14.96 1.87
N PRO A 208 5.29 16.12 1.86
CA PRO A 208 4.57 16.63 0.68
C PRO A 208 5.46 16.83 -0.55
N ARG A 209 6.74 17.22 -0.35
CA ARG A 209 7.71 17.36 -1.44
C ARG A 209 8.10 16.02 -2.10
N VAL A 210 8.14 14.94 -1.33
CA VAL A 210 8.36 13.58 -1.86
C VAL A 210 7.13 13.12 -2.64
N ALA A 211 5.94 13.41 -2.12
CA ALA A 211 4.68 13.10 -2.78
C ALA A 211 4.58 13.76 -4.17
N THR A 212 4.89 15.05 -4.28
CA THR A 212 4.89 15.77 -5.57
C THR A 212 5.87 15.15 -6.58
N VAL A 213 7.09 14.80 -6.17
CA VAL A 213 8.09 14.22 -7.09
C VAL A 213 7.69 12.81 -7.52
N LEU A 214 7.23 11.95 -6.61
CA LEU A 214 6.75 10.62 -6.96
C LEU A 214 5.54 10.69 -7.89
N PHE A 215 4.61 11.60 -7.62
CA PHE A 215 3.46 11.84 -8.50
C PHE A 215 3.91 12.26 -9.90
N VAL A 216 4.83 13.22 -10.02
CA VAL A 216 5.36 13.66 -11.32
C VAL A 216 6.09 12.51 -12.07
N VAL A 217 6.86 11.67 -11.36
CA VAL A 217 7.54 10.52 -11.97
C VAL A 217 6.52 9.48 -12.44
N MET A 218 5.52 9.14 -11.63
CA MET A 218 4.48 8.18 -11.99
C MET A 218 3.58 8.71 -13.12
N ALA A 219 3.16 9.98 -13.06
CA ALA A 219 2.34 10.62 -14.10
C ALA A 219 3.05 10.69 -15.46
N ARG A 220 4.39 10.81 -15.48
CA ARG A 220 5.17 10.72 -16.72
C ARG A 220 5.33 9.28 -17.24
N GLY A 221 5.13 8.28 -16.38
CA GLY A 221 5.09 6.86 -16.77
C GLY A 221 3.74 6.40 -17.31
N LEU A 222 2.63 7.05 -16.91
CA LEU A 222 1.26 6.71 -17.34
C LEU A 222 1.07 6.61 -18.87
N PRO A 223 1.60 7.54 -19.71
CA PRO A 223 1.46 7.44 -21.17
C PRO A 223 2.17 6.24 -21.79
N ALA A 224 3.10 5.59 -21.07
CA ALA A 224 3.69 4.34 -21.51
C ALA A 224 2.77 3.14 -21.22
N LEU A 225 2.05 3.17 -20.10
CA LEU A 225 1.07 2.14 -19.74
C LEU A 225 -0.16 2.17 -20.65
N ASP A 226 -0.67 3.37 -20.96
CA ASP A 226 -1.83 3.55 -21.85
C ASP A 226 -1.54 3.02 -23.26
N ARG A 227 -0.33 3.24 -23.78
CA ARG A 227 0.11 2.70 -25.07
C ARG A 227 0.26 1.17 -25.07
N VAL A 228 0.68 0.57 -23.96
CA VAL A 228 0.72 -0.90 -23.82
C VAL A 228 -0.70 -1.47 -23.76
N GLY A 229 -1.61 -0.84 -23.01
CA GLY A 229 -3.01 -1.24 -22.94
C GLY A 229 -3.71 -1.17 -24.30
N GLN A 230 -3.49 -0.09 -25.06
CA GLN A 230 -4.02 0.06 -26.42
C GLN A 230 -3.42 -0.95 -27.41
N ALA A 231 -2.13 -1.25 -27.29
CA ALA A 231 -1.47 -2.26 -28.14
C ALA A 231 -1.97 -3.68 -27.85
N LEU A 232 -2.29 -4.00 -26.59
CA LEU A 232 -2.84 -5.29 -26.21
C LEU A 232 -4.34 -5.42 -26.56
N ALA A 233 -5.10 -4.33 -26.52
CA ALA A 233 -6.51 -4.32 -26.90
C ALA A 233 -6.75 -4.35 -28.43
N GLY A 234 -5.70 -4.16 -29.22
CA GLY A 234 -5.73 -4.24 -30.69
C GLY A 234 -5.24 -5.57 -31.28
N LEU A 235 -4.90 -6.55 -30.42
CA LEU A 235 -4.53 -7.92 -30.78
C LEU A 235 -5.73 -8.86 -30.55
#